data_AF-A0A8S0FRW5-F1
#
_entry.id   AF-A0A8S0FRW5-F1
#
_cell.length_a   1.000
_cell.length_b   1.000
_cell.length_c   1.000
_cell.angle_alpha   90.00
_cell.angle_beta   90.00
_cell.angle_gamma   90.00
#
_symmetry.space_group_name_H-M   'P 1'
#
loop_
_entity.id
_entity.type
_entity.pdbx_description
1 polymer ?
#
loop_
_entity_poly.entity_id
_entity_poly.type
_entity_poly.pdbx_seq_one_letter_code
_entity_poly.pdbx_strand_id
1 'polypeptide(L)'
;MSDQFDAKAFLKTVTSQPGVYRMYDAGGTVIYVGKAKDLKKRLSSYFRSVSVRNLASRKTEALVAQIQQIDVTVTHTETEALLLEHNYIKLYQPRYNVLLRDDKSYPFIFLSGDTHPRLAMHRGAKHAKGEYFGPFPNGYAVRETLALLQKIFPIRQCENSVYRNRSRPCLQYQIGRCLGPCVEGLVSEEEYAQQVEYVRLFLSGKDDQVLTQLISRMEICQPESGV
;
A
#
# COMPACT_ATOMS: atom_id res chain seq x y z
N MET A 1 -27.00 26.92 23.84
CA MET A 1 -25.75 26.81 24.63
C MET A 1 -24.89 25.82 23.88
N SER A 2 -23.84 26.28 23.18
CA SER A 2 -22.96 25.38 22.43
C SER A 2 -22.03 24.70 23.44
N ASP A 3 -22.24 23.42 23.71
CA ASP A 3 -21.26 22.62 24.45
C ASP A 3 -19.96 22.62 23.65
N GLN A 4 -19.02 23.45 24.09
CA GLN A 4 -17.73 23.57 23.45
C GLN A 4 -16.97 22.27 23.68
N PHE A 5 -16.56 21.60 22.60
CA PHE A 5 -15.80 20.34 22.66
C PHE A 5 -14.60 20.46 23.62
N ASP A 6 -14.58 19.67 24.70
CA ASP A 6 -13.47 19.63 25.64
C ASP A 6 -12.31 18.81 25.07
N ALA A 7 -11.50 19.50 24.27
CA ALA A 7 -10.29 18.93 23.68
C ALA A 7 -9.29 18.43 24.74
N LYS A 8 -9.25 19.03 25.93
CA LYS A 8 -8.26 18.68 26.96
C LYS A 8 -8.64 17.35 27.63
N ALA A 9 -9.92 17.13 27.91
CA ALA A 9 -10.40 15.84 28.40
C ALA A 9 -10.23 14.74 27.34
N PHE A 10 -10.64 15.02 26.10
CA PHE A 10 -10.51 14.06 25.00
C PHE A 10 -9.06 13.64 24.75
N LEU A 11 -8.09 14.57 24.68
CA LEU A 11 -6.69 14.22 24.42
C LEU A 11 -6.05 13.32 25.50
N LYS A 12 -6.64 13.22 26.71
CA LYS A 12 -6.18 12.29 27.75
C LYS A 12 -6.55 10.84 27.44
N THR A 13 -7.64 10.61 26.71
CA THR A 13 -8.14 9.25 26.38
C THR A 13 -7.55 8.71 25.08
N VAL A 14 -6.93 9.57 24.26
CA VAL A 14 -6.33 9.19 22.97
C VAL A 14 -5.07 8.36 23.14
N THR A 15 -4.98 7.27 22.38
CA THR A 15 -3.81 6.38 22.28
C THR A 15 -2.69 6.97 21.40
N SER A 16 -1.46 6.49 21.58
CA SER A 16 -0.32 6.81 20.71
C SER A 16 -0.11 5.80 19.57
N GLN A 17 -1.04 4.87 19.38
CA GLN A 17 -1.04 3.93 18.26
C GLN A 17 -1.33 4.64 16.92
N PRO A 18 -0.97 4.01 15.78
CA PRO A 18 -1.38 4.49 14.47
C PRO A 18 -2.88 4.34 14.26
N GLY A 19 -3.44 5.17 13.40
CA GLY A 19 -4.85 5.09 13.04
C GLY A 19 -5.37 6.30 12.28
N VAL A 20 -6.69 6.36 12.19
CA VAL A 20 -7.44 7.39 11.46
C VAL A 20 -8.37 8.11 12.42
N TYR A 21 -8.48 9.43 12.28
CA TYR A 21 -9.40 10.25 13.04
C TYR A 21 -10.37 10.98 12.11
N ARG A 22 -11.59 11.18 12.61
CA ARG A 22 -12.67 11.91 11.93
C ARG A 22 -13.11 13.05 12.85
N MET A 23 -13.22 14.24 12.29
CA MET A 23 -13.71 15.43 12.99
C MET A 23 -15.11 15.75 12.48
N TYR A 24 -16.02 16.05 13.40
CA TYR A 24 -17.41 16.33 13.11
C TYR A 24 -17.80 17.75 13.54
N ASP A 25 -18.75 18.35 12.84
CA ASP A 25 -19.39 19.59 13.26
C ASP A 25 -20.62 19.36 14.15
N ALA A 26 -21.30 20.45 14.52
CA ALA A 26 -22.50 20.43 15.35
C ALA A 26 -23.67 19.65 14.75
N GLY A 27 -23.70 19.47 13.43
CA GLY A 27 -24.71 18.67 12.75
C GLY A 27 -24.36 17.18 12.70
N GLY A 28 -23.24 16.76 13.29
CA GLY A 28 -22.74 15.39 13.17
C GLY A 28 -22.18 15.07 11.78
N THR A 29 -21.87 16.07 10.96
CA THR A 29 -21.30 15.87 9.62
C THR A 29 -19.78 15.76 9.71
N VAL A 30 -19.17 14.79 9.03
CA VAL A 30 -17.70 14.66 8.95
C VAL A 30 -17.12 15.82 8.15
N ILE A 31 -16.36 16.69 8.81
CA ILE A 31 -15.77 17.88 8.21
C ILE A 31 -14.30 17.71 7.85
N TYR A 32 -13.61 16.74 8.48
CA TYR A 32 -12.22 16.40 8.19
C TYR A 32 -11.91 14.95 8.56
N VAL A 33 -11.07 14.30 7.76
CA VAL A 33 -10.51 12.96 8.01
C VAL A 33 -9.00 13.05 7.89
N GLY A 34 -8.26 12.41 8.81
CA GLY A 34 -6.80 12.31 8.67
C GLY A 34 -6.24 11.05 9.31
N LYS A 35 -5.04 10.64 8.87
CA LYS A 35 -4.26 9.57 9.48
C LYS A 35 -3.14 10.07 10.39
N ALA A 36 -2.67 9.22 11.28
CA ALA A 36 -1.50 9.47 12.11
C ALA A 36 -0.72 8.17 12.39
N LYS A 37 0.61 8.26 12.46
CA LYS A 37 1.46 7.21 13.07
C LYS A 37 1.34 7.20 14.60
N ASP A 38 1.09 8.37 15.17
CA ASP A 38 0.83 8.59 16.60
C ASP A 38 -0.37 9.54 16.71
N LEU A 39 -1.53 8.97 17.02
CA LEU A 39 -2.80 9.68 17.11
C LEU A 39 -2.75 10.80 18.16
N LYS A 40 -2.20 10.53 19.35
CA LYS A 40 -2.09 11.51 20.43
C LYS A 40 -1.22 12.71 20.04
N LYS A 41 -0.05 12.46 19.45
CA LYS A 41 0.87 13.53 19.01
C LYS A 41 0.23 14.39 17.92
N ARG A 42 -0.45 13.75 16.95
CA ARG A 42 -1.11 14.43 15.83
C ARG A 42 -2.32 15.25 16.27
N LEU A 43 -3.23 14.68 17.06
CA LEU A 43 -4.41 15.41 17.54
C LEU A 43 -4.01 16.56 18.47
N SER A 44 -2.99 16.37 19.32
CA SER A 44 -2.46 17.43 20.17
C SER A 44 -1.85 18.61 19.40
N SER A 45 -1.39 18.42 18.15
CA SER A 45 -0.81 19.54 17.38
C SER A 45 -1.88 20.53 16.92
N TYR A 46 -3.10 20.08 16.62
CA TYR A 46 -4.21 20.96 16.22
C TYR A 46 -4.52 21.96 17.34
N PHE A 47 -4.73 21.47 18.55
CA PHE A 47 -5.13 22.32 19.68
C PHE A 47 -3.98 23.17 20.25
N ARG A 48 -2.73 22.69 20.18
CA ARG A 48 -1.56 23.53 20.51
C ARG A 48 -1.39 24.69 19.53
N SER A 49 -1.57 24.44 18.23
CA SER A 49 -1.42 25.48 17.20
C SER A 49 -2.40 26.64 17.37
N VAL A 50 -3.63 26.36 17.85
CA VAL A 50 -4.64 27.40 18.14
C VAL A 50 -4.32 28.19 19.42
N SER A 51 -3.73 27.55 20.45
CA SER A 51 -3.32 28.25 21.66
C SER A 51 -2.14 29.22 21.44
N VAL A 52 -1.31 28.96 20.42
CA VAL A 52 -0.19 29.81 20.03
C VAL A 52 -0.58 30.55 18.75
N ARG A 53 -1.33 31.65 18.90
CA ARG A 53 -1.95 32.49 17.85
C ARG A 53 -1.06 32.91 16.65
N ASN A 54 0.23 32.60 16.66
CA ASN A 54 1.20 33.00 15.63
C ASN A 54 1.74 31.85 14.76
N LEU A 55 1.33 30.59 14.98
CA LEU A 55 1.91 29.43 14.26
C LEU A 55 0.91 28.57 13.48
N ALA A 56 -0.41 28.78 13.63
CA ALA A 56 -1.42 28.03 12.90
C ALA A 56 -1.75 28.66 11.54
N SER A 57 -1.93 27.84 10.51
CA SER A 57 -2.54 28.30 9.26
C SER A 57 -4.00 28.69 9.53
N ARG A 58 -4.49 29.80 8.95
CA ARG A 58 -5.91 30.23 9.04
C ARG A 58 -6.91 29.12 8.73
N LYS A 59 -6.55 28.16 7.87
CA LYS A 59 -7.37 26.97 7.54
C LYS A 59 -7.53 26.03 8.74
N THR A 60 -6.46 25.82 9.51
CA THR A 60 -6.46 24.97 10.70
C THR A 60 -7.30 25.58 11.81
N GLU A 61 -7.22 26.90 12.02
CA GLU A 61 -8.05 27.61 13.00
C GLU A 61 -9.54 27.50 12.66
N ALA A 62 -9.90 27.73 11.38
CA ALA A 62 -11.27 27.59 10.91
C ALA A 62 -11.81 26.16 11.06
N LEU A 63 -10.97 25.13 10.83
CA LEU A 63 -11.32 23.74 11.07
C LEU A 63 -11.58 23.50 12.56
N VAL A 64 -10.63 23.86 13.44
CA VAL A 64 -10.72 23.59 14.88
C VAL A 64 -11.93 24.28 15.52
N ALA A 65 -12.27 25.48 15.07
CA ALA A 65 -13.44 26.22 15.57
C ALA A 65 -14.79 25.51 15.27
N GLN A 66 -14.83 24.63 14.27
CA GLN A 66 -16.05 23.91 13.88
C GLN A 66 -16.17 22.52 14.52
N ILE A 67 -15.13 22.03 15.22
CA ILE A 67 -15.12 20.69 15.80
C ILE A 67 -16.06 20.62 17.00
N GLN A 68 -17.00 19.68 16.96
CA GLN A 68 -17.86 19.33 18.09
C GLN A 68 -17.62 17.90 18.59
N GLN A 69 -17.10 17.02 17.74
CA GLN A 69 -16.74 15.65 18.11
C GLN A 69 -15.54 15.17 17.30
N ILE A 70 -14.74 14.28 17.90
CA ILE A 70 -13.66 13.56 17.21
C ILE A 70 -13.79 12.07 17.52
N ASP A 71 -13.83 11.26 16.46
CA ASP A 71 -13.73 9.81 16.56
C ASP A 71 -12.35 9.35 16.10
N VAL A 72 -11.88 8.24 16.68
CA VAL A 72 -10.61 7.62 16.35
C VAL A 72 -10.81 6.13 16.09
N THR A 73 -10.26 5.64 14.98
CA THR A 73 -10.15 4.22 14.67
C THR A 73 -8.67 3.85 14.67
N VAL A 74 -8.29 2.97 15.60
CA VAL A 74 -6.93 2.47 15.74
C VAL A 74 -6.68 1.38 14.70
N THR A 75 -5.49 1.37 14.09
CA THR A 75 -5.07 0.33 13.13
C THR A 75 -3.78 -0.33 13.61
N HIS A 76 -3.46 -1.52 13.09
CA HIS A 76 -2.24 -2.23 13.47
C HIS A 76 -1.02 -1.74 12.69
N THR A 77 -1.23 -1.28 11.45
CA THR A 77 -0.16 -0.78 10.58
C THR A 77 -0.43 0.62 10.04
N GLU A 78 0.62 1.32 9.61
CA GLU A 78 0.48 2.60 8.90
C GLU A 78 -0.26 2.43 7.56
N THR A 79 -0.05 1.30 6.89
CA THR A 79 -0.70 0.99 5.62
C THR A 79 -2.20 0.88 5.81
N GLU A 80 -2.68 0.17 6.84
CA GLU A 80 -4.10 0.11 7.17
C GLU A 80 -4.70 1.50 7.46
N ALA A 81 -3.99 2.33 8.24
CA ALA A 81 -4.42 3.70 8.52
C ALA A 81 -4.58 4.52 7.23
N LEU A 82 -3.62 4.38 6.30
CA LEU A 82 -3.67 5.06 5.01
C LEU A 82 -4.89 4.64 4.19
N LEU A 83 -5.20 3.34 4.15
CA LEU A 83 -6.35 2.83 3.38
C LEU A 83 -7.67 3.26 3.98
N LEU A 84 -7.79 3.15 5.30
CA LEU A 84 -9.00 3.53 6.01
C LEU A 84 -9.27 5.04 5.87
N GLU A 85 -8.23 5.88 5.93
CA GLU A 85 -8.34 7.32 5.71
C GLU A 85 -8.91 7.62 4.33
N HIS A 86 -8.35 7.03 3.28
CA HIS A 86 -8.83 7.26 1.91
C HIS A 86 -10.24 6.75 1.67
N ASN A 87 -10.59 5.60 2.24
CA ASN A 87 -11.97 5.10 2.17
C ASN A 87 -12.94 6.07 2.85
N TYR A 88 -12.58 6.63 4.01
CA TYR A 88 -13.38 7.65 4.68
C TYR A 88 -13.43 8.98 3.91
N ILE A 89 -12.33 9.45 3.32
CA ILE A 89 -12.34 10.66 2.49
C ILE A 89 -13.27 10.47 1.28
N LYS A 90 -13.24 9.30 0.63
CA LYS A 90 -14.13 8.98 -0.48
C LYS A 90 -15.60 8.87 -0.05
N LEU A 91 -15.85 8.24 1.10
CA LEU A 91 -17.19 8.02 1.63
C LEU A 91 -17.85 9.33 2.08
N TYR A 92 -17.13 10.17 2.82
CA TYR A 92 -17.68 11.35 3.47
C TYR A 92 -17.47 12.65 2.69
N GLN A 93 -16.52 12.68 1.75
CA GLN A 93 -16.12 13.88 0.98
C GLN A 93 -16.01 15.16 1.84
N PRO A 94 -15.26 15.12 2.95
CA PRO A 94 -15.22 16.19 3.94
C PRO A 94 -14.70 17.51 3.37
N ARG A 95 -15.40 18.61 3.68
CA ARG A 95 -15.14 19.96 3.16
C ARG A 95 -13.72 20.51 3.39
N TYR A 96 -13.05 20.15 4.49
CA TYR A 96 -11.71 20.64 4.80
C TYR A 96 -10.58 19.74 4.28
N ASN A 97 -10.88 18.53 3.80
CA ASN A 97 -9.88 17.75 3.11
C ASN A 97 -9.68 18.33 1.72
N VAL A 98 -8.42 18.59 1.36
CA VAL A 98 -8.07 18.80 -0.04
C VAL A 98 -8.30 17.45 -0.72
N LEU A 99 -9.44 17.32 -1.41
CA LEU A 99 -9.67 16.23 -2.34
C LEU A 99 -8.55 16.34 -3.37
N LEU A 100 -7.56 15.46 -3.24
CA LEU A 100 -6.59 15.26 -4.29
C LEU A 100 -7.40 14.78 -5.50
N ARG A 101 -7.60 15.66 -6.49
CA ARG A 101 -8.28 15.41 -7.77
C ARG A 101 -7.61 14.33 -8.61
N ASP A 102 -6.58 13.71 -8.08
CA ASP A 102 -5.97 12.57 -8.71
C ASP A 102 -6.86 11.35 -8.48
N ASP A 103 -7.48 10.87 -9.55
CA ASP A 103 -8.03 9.51 -9.74
C ASP A 103 -6.98 8.39 -9.53
N LYS A 104 -5.97 8.61 -8.68
CA LYS A 104 -4.95 7.63 -8.32
C LYS A 104 -5.55 6.70 -7.28
N SER A 105 -6.41 5.80 -7.74
CA SER A 105 -6.67 4.52 -7.08
C SER A 105 -5.36 3.93 -6.55
N TYR A 106 -5.39 3.34 -5.36
CA TYR A 106 -4.20 2.70 -4.82
C TYR A 106 -3.64 1.66 -5.80
N PRO A 107 -2.32 1.65 -6.00
CA PRO A 107 -1.70 0.67 -6.86
C PRO A 107 -1.65 -0.69 -6.16
N PHE A 108 -1.87 -1.73 -6.93
CA PHE A 108 -1.77 -3.13 -6.54
C PHE A 108 -0.69 -3.80 -7.37
N ILE A 109 -0.17 -4.91 -6.87
CA ILE A 109 0.53 -5.89 -7.70
C ILE A 109 -0.53 -6.86 -8.22
N PHE A 110 -0.58 -7.02 -9.53
CA PHE A 110 -1.48 -7.94 -10.22
C PHE A 110 -0.68 -9.14 -10.71
N LEU A 111 -1.18 -10.34 -10.37
CA LEU A 111 -0.71 -11.62 -10.88
C LEU A 111 -1.77 -12.15 -11.86
N SER A 112 -1.43 -12.25 -13.14
CA SER A 112 -2.39 -12.67 -14.17
C SER A 112 -2.75 -14.16 -14.08
N GLY A 113 -4.00 -14.51 -14.37
CA GLY A 113 -4.44 -15.92 -14.46
C GLY A 113 -4.15 -16.62 -15.79
N ASP A 114 -3.09 -16.24 -16.51
CA ASP A 114 -2.65 -16.89 -17.75
C ASP A 114 -1.89 -18.20 -17.44
N THR A 115 -1.69 -19.09 -18.42
CA THR A 115 -0.86 -20.32 -18.28
C THR A 115 0.53 -20.04 -17.69
N HIS A 116 1.13 -18.93 -18.12
CA HIS A 116 2.34 -18.38 -17.51
C HIS A 116 1.99 -17.04 -16.86
N PRO A 117 1.62 -17.02 -15.56
CA PRO A 117 1.30 -15.80 -14.84
C PRO A 117 2.40 -14.75 -14.93
N ARG A 118 2.01 -13.48 -15.07
CA ARG A 118 2.91 -12.32 -15.03
C ARG A 118 2.61 -11.45 -13.83
N LEU A 119 3.64 -10.79 -13.34
CA LEU A 119 3.50 -9.70 -12.37
C LEU A 119 3.43 -8.35 -13.08
N ALA A 120 2.48 -7.51 -12.66
CA ALA A 120 2.34 -6.15 -13.18
C ALA A 120 1.83 -5.20 -12.10
N MET A 121 2.09 -3.90 -12.25
CA MET A 121 1.40 -2.89 -11.47
C MET A 121 -0.01 -2.70 -12.03
N HIS A 122 -1.02 -2.72 -11.16
CA HIS A 122 -2.40 -2.41 -11.51
C HIS A 122 -2.89 -1.17 -10.76
N ARG A 123 -3.67 -0.33 -11.45
CA ARG A 123 -4.40 0.79 -10.87
C ARG A 123 -5.83 0.76 -11.39
N GLY A 124 -6.78 1.12 -10.54
CA GLY A 124 -8.18 1.28 -10.90
C GLY A 124 -9.01 0.04 -10.59
N ALA A 125 -10.17 -0.06 -11.22
CA ALA A 125 -11.10 -1.15 -11.02
C ALA A 125 -10.51 -2.51 -11.43
N LYS A 126 -10.83 -3.56 -10.66
CA LYS A 126 -10.28 -4.91 -10.80
C LYS A 126 -11.06 -5.70 -11.85
N HIS A 127 -10.84 -5.41 -13.13
CA HIS A 127 -11.54 -6.08 -14.23
C HIS A 127 -10.76 -7.24 -14.86
N ALA A 128 -9.43 -7.29 -14.67
CA ALA A 128 -8.60 -8.34 -15.24
C ALA A 128 -8.67 -9.62 -14.41
N LYS A 129 -8.70 -10.77 -15.07
CA LYS A 129 -8.71 -12.08 -14.40
C LYS A 129 -7.35 -12.38 -13.79
N GLY A 130 -7.31 -12.55 -12.48
CA GLY A 130 -6.10 -12.86 -11.73
C GLY A 130 -6.21 -12.41 -10.27
N GLU A 131 -5.07 -12.43 -9.59
CA GLU A 131 -4.96 -12.09 -8.18
C GLU A 131 -4.40 -10.69 -8.01
N TYR A 132 -4.90 -9.97 -7.00
CA TYR A 132 -4.52 -8.60 -6.71
C TYR A 132 -3.97 -8.48 -5.28
N PHE A 133 -2.69 -8.18 -5.17
CA PHE A 133 -1.96 -8.05 -3.91
C PHE A 133 -1.68 -6.58 -3.58
N GLY A 134 -1.77 -6.23 -2.31
CA GLY A 134 -1.75 -4.85 -1.82
C GLY A 134 -3.09 -4.49 -1.15
N PRO A 135 -3.47 -3.21 -1.08
CA PRO A 135 -2.93 -2.03 -1.78
C PRO A 135 -1.61 -1.47 -1.23
N PHE A 136 -0.81 -0.87 -2.11
CA PHE A 136 0.46 -0.23 -1.77
C PHE A 136 0.31 1.28 -1.56
N PRO A 137 1.17 1.92 -0.73
CA PRO A 137 1.02 3.32 -0.38
C PRO A 137 1.18 4.28 -1.57
N ASN A 138 2.00 3.91 -2.56
CA ASN A 138 2.20 4.67 -3.78
C ASN A 138 2.78 3.75 -4.89
N GLY A 139 2.86 4.26 -6.12
CA GLY A 139 3.37 3.48 -7.25
C GLY A 139 4.88 3.20 -7.20
N TYR A 140 5.62 3.98 -6.42
CA TYR A 140 7.06 3.76 -6.24
C TYR A 140 7.29 2.50 -5.40
N ALA A 141 6.56 2.34 -4.29
CA ALA A 141 6.58 1.12 -3.48
C ALA A 141 6.25 -0.13 -4.31
N VAL A 142 5.26 -0.06 -5.21
CA VAL A 142 4.97 -1.19 -6.12
C VAL A 142 6.14 -1.51 -7.03
N ARG A 143 6.79 -0.50 -7.61
CA ARG A 143 7.95 -0.71 -8.50
C ARG A 143 9.13 -1.32 -7.75
N GLU A 144 9.40 -0.88 -6.52
CA GLU A 144 10.45 -1.48 -5.68
C GLU A 144 10.13 -2.94 -5.36
N THR A 145 8.90 -3.25 -4.95
CA THR A 145 8.50 -4.63 -4.68
C THR A 145 8.56 -5.50 -5.93
N LEU A 146 8.11 -5.00 -7.10
CA LEU A 146 8.24 -5.73 -8.36
C LEU A 146 9.70 -5.97 -8.75
N ALA A 147 10.58 -4.99 -8.55
CA ALA A 147 12.00 -5.13 -8.83
C ALA A 147 12.67 -6.14 -7.89
N LEU A 148 12.26 -6.18 -6.62
CA LEU A 148 12.73 -7.17 -5.64
C LEU A 148 12.25 -8.57 -6.00
N LEU A 149 10.95 -8.73 -6.26
CA LEU A 149 10.36 -10.00 -6.69
C LEU A 149 11.08 -10.56 -7.91
N GLN A 150 11.42 -9.71 -8.89
CA GLN A 150 12.11 -10.15 -10.09
C GLN A 150 13.53 -10.69 -9.85
N LYS A 151 14.18 -10.28 -8.74
CA LYS A 151 15.51 -10.78 -8.36
C LYS A 151 15.43 -12.10 -7.59
N ILE A 152 14.35 -12.30 -6.84
CA ILE A 152 14.17 -13.48 -5.97
C ILE A 152 13.48 -14.60 -6.75
N PHE A 153 12.43 -14.25 -7.49
CA PHE A 153 11.59 -15.18 -8.25
C PHE A 153 11.63 -14.77 -9.73
N PRO A 154 12.24 -15.59 -10.61
CA PRO A 154 12.38 -15.27 -12.03
C PRO A 154 11.06 -15.45 -12.82
N ILE A 155 10.02 -14.71 -12.43
CA ILE A 155 8.71 -14.65 -13.08
C ILE A 155 8.68 -13.51 -14.11
N ARG A 156 7.97 -13.73 -15.20
CA ARG A 156 7.85 -12.73 -16.26
C ARG A 156 7.06 -11.49 -15.79
N GLN A 157 7.46 -10.32 -16.29
CA GLN A 157 6.69 -9.07 -16.19
C GLN A 157 6.32 -8.50 -17.56
N CYS A 158 6.70 -9.19 -18.64
CA CYS A 158 6.40 -8.76 -20.00
C CYS A 158 4.90 -8.83 -20.29
N GLU A 159 4.43 -7.92 -21.15
CA GLU A 159 3.04 -7.96 -21.61
C GLU A 159 2.78 -9.19 -22.48
N ASN A 160 1.51 -9.61 -22.53
CA ASN A 160 1.10 -10.81 -23.28
C ASN A 160 1.32 -10.65 -24.79
N SER A 161 1.24 -9.43 -25.31
CA SER A 161 1.59 -9.08 -26.69
C SER A 161 3.06 -9.41 -26.99
N VAL A 162 3.96 -9.00 -26.09
CA VAL A 162 5.38 -9.29 -26.19
C VAL A 162 5.63 -10.78 -26.02
N TYR A 163 4.98 -11.43 -25.05
CA TYR A 163 5.13 -12.86 -24.81
C TYR A 163 4.84 -13.72 -26.04
N ARG A 164 3.71 -13.47 -26.72
CA ARG A 164 3.27 -14.29 -27.87
C ARG A 164 4.14 -14.12 -29.11
N ASN A 165 4.77 -12.96 -29.26
CA ASN A 165 5.53 -12.61 -30.45
C ASN A 165 7.05 -12.87 -30.30
N ARG A 166 7.47 -13.62 -29.28
CA ARG A 166 8.90 -13.87 -28.99
C ARG A 166 9.32 -15.24 -29.52
N SER A 167 10.38 -15.23 -30.32
CA SER A 167 11.08 -16.43 -30.79
C SER A 167 12.46 -16.63 -30.16
N ARG A 168 12.98 -15.60 -29.47
CA ARG A 168 14.32 -15.60 -28.86
C ARG A 168 14.24 -15.12 -27.41
N PRO A 169 15.10 -15.65 -26.52
CA PRO A 169 15.13 -15.23 -25.12
C PRO A 169 15.46 -13.74 -25.01
N CYS A 170 14.79 -13.06 -24.09
CA CYS A 170 14.98 -11.64 -23.86
C CYS A 170 16.11 -11.38 -22.85
N LEU A 171 16.51 -10.11 -22.72
CA LEU A 171 17.53 -9.70 -21.76
C LEU A 171 17.20 -10.15 -20.33
N GLN A 172 15.92 -10.13 -19.93
CA GLN A 172 15.51 -10.55 -18.59
C GLN A 172 15.81 -12.02 -18.31
N TYR A 173 15.73 -12.88 -19.33
CA TYR A 173 16.17 -14.28 -19.21
C TYR A 173 17.69 -14.36 -19.06
N GLN A 174 18.42 -13.66 -19.93
CA GLN A 174 19.89 -13.69 -19.93
C GLN A 174 20.52 -13.22 -18.62
N ILE A 175 19.86 -12.28 -17.92
CA ILE A 175 20.31 -11.78 -16.61
C ILE A 175 19.66 -12.50 -15.41
N GLY A 176 18.99 -13.63 -15.64
CA GLY A 176 18.41 -14.47 -14.57
C GLY A 176 17.17 -13.90 -13.88
N ARG A 177 16.50 -12.90 -14.46
CA ARG A 177 15.29 -12.25 -13.92
C ARG A 177 13.98 -12.81 -14.46
N CYS A 178 14.05 -13.81 -15.33
CA CYS A 178 12.90 -14.49 -15.91
C CYS A 178 13.32 -15.88 -16.37
N LEU A 179 12.50 -16.91 -16.14
CA LEU A 179 12.76 -18.27 -16.64
C LEU A 179 12.54 -18.41 -18.16
N GLY A 180 12.00 -17.38 -18.81
CA GLY A 180 11.83 -17.36 -20.26
C GLY A 180 10.78 -18.34 -20.79
N PRO A 181 9.58 -18.50 -20.17
CA PRO A 181 8.53 -19.41 -20.65
C PRO A 181 7.93 -19.02 -22.03
N CYS A 182 8.45 -17.95 -22.64
CA CYS A 182 8.08 -17.49 -23.97
C CYS A 182 8.77 -18.26 -25.09
N VAL A 183 9.86 -18.96 -24.81
CA VAL A 183 10.56 -19.80 -25.78
C VAL A 183 10.45 -21.25 -25.31
N GLU A 184 10.02 -22.13 -26.21
CA GLU A 184 9.86 -23.55 -25.93
C GLU A 184 11.20 -24.17 -25.48
N GLY A 185 11.14 -25.01 -24.44
CA GLY A 185 12.29 -25.75 -23.92
C GLY A 185 13.20 -25.04 -22.92
N LEU A 186 12.96 -23.75 -22.60
CA LEU A 186 13.77 -23.04 -21.60
C LEU A 186 13.36 -23.32 -20.14
N VAL A 187 12.09 -23.66 -19.90
CA VAL A 187 11.54 -23.94 -18.58
C VAL A 187 10.31 -24.85 -18.74
N SER A 188 10.10 -25.77 -17.80
CA SER A 188 8.87 -26.57 -17.77
C SER A 188 7.69 -25.80 -17.17
N GLU A 189 6.46 -26.15 -17.55
CA GLU A 189 5.26 -25.53 -16.99
C GLU A 189 5.18 -25.73 -15.46
N GLU A 190 5.64 -26.90 -14.99
CA GLU A 190 5.67 -27.28 -13.58
C GLU A 190 6.64 -26.41 -12.77
N GLU A 191 7.85 -26.20 -13.29
CA GLU A 191 8.86 -25.35 -12.65
C GLU A 191 8.38 -23.89 -12.60
N TYR A 192 7.77 -23.39 -13.68
CA TYR A 192 7.22 -22.05 -13.70
C TYR A 192 6.05 -21.89 -12.71
N ALA A 193 5.14 -22.88 -12.65
CA ALA A 193 4.01 -22.89 -11.72
C ALA A 193 4.49 -22.89 -10.26
N GLN A 194 5.56 -23.62 -9.95
CA GLN A 194 6.16 -23.64 -8.61
C GLN A 194 6.70 -22.25 -8.21
N GLN A 195 7.37 -21.54 -9.12
CA GLN A 195 7.83 -20.17 -8.86
C GLN A 195 6.65 -19.21 -8.61
N VAL A 196 5.57 -19.36 -9.38
CA VAL A 196 4.34 -18.57 -9.18
C VAL A 196 3.74 -18.81 -7.80
N GLU A 197 3.74 -20.06 -7.32
CA GLU A 197 3.26 -20.37 -5.97
C GLU A 197 4.12 -19.69 -4.89
N TYR A 198 5.44 -19.67 -5.04
CA TYR A 198 6.30 -18.95 -4.09
C TYR A 198 6.02 -17.44 -4.07
N VAL A 199 5.76 -16.84 -5.23
CA VAL A 199 5.36 -15.43 -5.31
C VAL A 199 3.99 -15.20 -4.65
N ARG A 200 3.03 -16.11 -4.86
CA ARG A 200 1.72 -16.04 -4.20
C ARG A 200 1.86 -16.11 -2.68
N LEU A 201 2.66 -17.05 -2.17
CA LEU A 201 2.94 -17.18 -0.74
C LEU A 201 3.59 -15.91 -0.18
N PHE A 202 4.63 -15.40 -0.86
CA PHE A 202 5.32 -14.17 -0.49
C PHE A 202 4.35 -12.97 -0.44
N LEU A 203 3.55 -12.78 -1.48
CA LEU A 203 2.64 -11.64 -1.58
C LEU A 203 1.40 -11.76 -0.69
N SER A 204 1.02 -12.98 -0.31
CA SER A 204 -0.08 -13.24 0.64
C SER A 204 0.27 -12.93 2.10
N GLY A 205 1.53 -12.57 2.39
CA GLY A 205 1.94 -12.11 3.72
C GLY A 205 2.09 -13.23 4.75
N LYS A 206 2.31 -14.48 4.33
CA LYS A 206 2.73 -15.54 5.24
C LYS A 206 4.22 -15.38 5.56
N ASP A 207 4.44 -14.56 6.59
CA ASP A 207 5.58 -14.54 7.51
C ASP A 207 6.97 -14.17 6.97
N ASP A 208 7.60 -13.23 7.67
CA ASP A 208 9.05 -12.98 7.67
C ASP A 208 9.88 -14.27 7.86
N GLN A 209 9.27 -15.33 8.41
CA GLN A 209 9.87 -16.66 8.52
C GLN A 209 10.07 -17.35 7.16
N VAL A 210 9.15 -17.19 6.21
CA VAL A 210 9.30 -17.72 4.84
C VAL A 210 10.37 -16.94 4.09
N LEU A 211 10.44 -15.62 4.31
CA LEU A 211 11.51 -14.77 3.81
C LEU A 211 12.88 -15.27 4.28
N THR A 212 13.00 -15.57 5.58
CA THR A 212 14.23 -16.06 6.20
C THR A 212 14.60 -17.48 5.73
N GLN A 213 13.62 -18.35 5.52
CA GLN A 213 13.85 -19.69 4.95
C GLN A 213 14.23 -19.67 3.47
N LEU A 214 13.67 -18.73 2.69
CA LEU A 214 14.01 -18.58 1.27
C LEU A 214 15.39 -17.93 1.09
N ILE A 215 15.72 -16.91 1.90
CA ILE A 215 17.06 -16.30 1.91
C ILE A 215 18.12 -17.33 2.31
N SER A 216 17.88 -18.12 3.36
CA SER A 216 18.82 -19.17 3.78
C SER A 216 18.96 -20.27 2.72
N ARG A 217 17.90 -20.66 2.01
CA ARG A 217 18.01 -21.58 0.87
C ARG A 217 18.77 -20.99 -0.32
N MET A 218 18.63 -19.68 -0.58
CA MET A 218 19.36 -18.99 -1.65
C MET A 218 20.86 -18.82 -1.33
N GLU A 219 21.22 -18.60 -0.06
CA GLU A 219 22.63 -18.58 0.39
C GLU A 219 23.28 -19.97 0.31
N ILE A 220 22.51 -21.04 0.52
CA ILE A 220 23.00 -22.43 0.40
C ILE A 220 23.13 -22.87 -1.08
N CYS A 221 22.37 -22.27 -2.00
CA CYS A 221 22.36 -22.63 -3.42
C CYS A 221 23.23 -21.73 -4.32
N GLN A 222 24.10 -20.87 -3.78
CA GLN A 222 25.21 -20.35 -4.59
C GLN A 222 26.29 -21.45 -4.69
N PRO A 223 26.46 -22.15 -5.83
CA PRO A 223 27.72 -22.80 -6.08
C PRO A 223 28.78 -21.70 -6.13
N GLU A 224 29.89 -21.92 -5.44
CA GLU A 224 31.14 -21.21 -5.69
C GLU A 224 31.46 -21.33 -7.19
N SER A 225 31.01 -20.37 -8.00
CA SER A 225 31.49 -20.21 -9.36
C SER A 225 32.85 -19.54 -9.27
N GLY A 226 33.87 -20.37 -9.02
CA GLY A 226 35.25 -20.01 -9.21
C GLY A 226 35.52 -19.70 -10.68
N VAL A 227 36.08 -18.52 -10.93
CA VAL A 227 37.31 -18.28 -11.70
C VAL A 227 38.00 -17.07 -11.09
#